data_AF-A0A8T0NQA6-F1
#
_entry.id   AF-A0A8T0NQA6-F1
#
_cell.length_a   1.000
_cell.length_b   1.000
_cell.length_c   1.000
_cell.angle_alpha   90.00
_cell.angle_beta   90.00
_cell.angle_gamma   90.00
#
_symmetry.space_group_name_H-M   'P 1'
#
loop_
_entity.id
_entity.type
_entity.pdbx_description
1 polymer ?
#
loop_
_entity_poly.entity_id
_entity_poly.type
_entity_poly.pdbx_seq_one_letter_code
_entity_poly.pdbx_strand_id
1 'polypeptide(L)'
;MRKTGVTSATTGAAAGGGGGGGAGWPCGGGLNLSVRLNVLLLLSVVATNLVSLYHLSLRAATAPPVLLQQRQQQGGDQEELALIRQLDAIRAGVSQLNHLRSSSPPPPPPPLELLLYSRLAPVASACSAHPDLLHRYMSYTPFAPCPDDALSLAEPLLLRGCHPLPRRRCFSPTASASASKLLPDDPFSPLPDAAVRWPKEGNCKSFSCLQPSLGFDVARTEAARFLRARSALDLTAPQLLRLASLSRAGPIRLGLDVGGGTGTLAARLKKLANATVVTTTMNLGAPYSEAAAARGVVPLHAPLQQRFPVGDGTMDLVRAGHAVNRWIPEVALEFLWYDADRVLRPGGLLWVDHFWCRRSDLEGVYAAMLRRLGYKTIKWAIADKSVAGGGNGGKDEVYLTALLQKPFS
;
A
#
# COMPACT_ATOMS: atom_id res chain seq x y z
N MET A 1 -17.60 50.54 51.35
CA MET A 1 -16.89 51.25 52.45
C MET A 1 -16.01 50.25 53.18
N ARG A 2 -14.74 50.64 53.43
CA ARG A 2 -13.87 50.36 54.60
C ARG A 2 -14.38 49.31 55.62
N LYS A 3 -13.58 48.46 56.26
CA LYS A 3 -12.13 48.20 56.35
C LYS A 3 -12.02 47.04 57.37
N THR A 4 -11.11 46.09 57.12
CA THR A 4 -10.19 45.44 58.07
C THR A 4 -10.67 44.85 59.41
N GLY A 5 -10.22 43.60 59.62
CA GLY A 5 -9.61 43.10 60.87
C GLY A 5 -10.54 42.27 61.75
N VAL A 6 -10.14 41.21 62.45
CA VAL A 6 -8.91 40.43 62.61
C VAL A 6 -9.27 39.30 63.62
N THR A 7 -8.54 38.17 63.57
CA THR A 7 -8.38 37.10 64.60
C THR A 7 -9.57 36.22 65.07
N SER A 8 -9.52 34.97 64.62
CA SER A 8 -9.32 33.74 65.42
C SER A 8 -9.58 33.79 66.94
N ALA A 9 -10.40 32.88 67.45
CA ALA A 9 -9.95 31.72 68.25
C ALA A 9 -11.13 30.88 68.81
N THR A 10 -10.93 29.55 68.85
CA THR A 10 -11.37 28.58 69.89
C THR A 10 -12.89 28.39 70.11
N THR A 11 -13.49 27.25 70.46
CA THR A 11 -13.16 25.83 70.77
C THR A 11 -14.50 25.18 71.16
N GLY A 12 -14.64 23.87 71.05
CA GLY A 12 -15.69 23.12 71.76
C GLY A 12 -16.16 21.90 70.95
N ALA A 13 -15.56 20.72 71.09
CA ALA A 13 -15.68 19.76 72.20
C ALA A 13 -16.90 18.82 72.05
N ALA A 14 -16.60 17.52 71.90
CA ALA A 14 -17.29 16.37 72.51
C ALA A 14 -16.61 15.10 71.95
N ALA A 15 -15.79 14.33 72.68
CA ALA A 15 -16.02 13.55 73.90
C ALA A 15 -16.61 12.15 73.63
N GLY A 16 -15.91 11.12 74.14
CA GLY A 16 -16.34 9.73 74.30
C GLY A 16 -15.51 8.74 73.47
N GLY A 17 -14.61 7.91 74.01
CA GLY A 17 -14.31 7.54 75.39
C GLY A 17 -14.41 6.01 75.58
N GLY A 18 -13.28 5.37 75.90
CA GLY A 18 -13.20 4.05 76.54
C GLY A 18 -12.67 2.90 75.66
N GLY A 19 -11.55 2.23 75.93
CA GLY A 19 -10.59 2.34 77.04
C GLY A 19 -9.95 0.98 77.37
N GLY A 20 -8.62 0.98 77.54
CA GLY A 20 -7.81 -0.10 78.14
C GLY A 20 -7.03 -0.94 77.11
N GLY A 21 -5.71 -1.05 77.12
CA GLY A 21 -4.66 -0.62 78.03
C GLY A 21 -3.45 -1.56 77.83
N GLY A 22 -2.22 -1.03 77.82
CA GLY A 22 -1.01 -1.87 77.82
C GLY A 22 0.15 -1.28 77.01
N ALA A 23 0.96 -0.47 77.68
CA ALA A 23 2.16 0.16 77.16
C ALA A 23 3.33 -0.83 76.98
N GLY A 24 4.23 -0.52 76.03
CA GLY A 24 5.59 -1.07 76.00
C GLY A 24 6.18 -1.20 74.59
N TRP A 25 6.64 -0.11 73.98
CA TRP A 25 7.50 -0.16 72.79
C TRP A 25 8.89 0.41 73.12
N PRO A 26 9.97 -0.38 72.97
CA PRO A 26 11.32 0.10 73.16
C PRO A 26 11.83 0.83 71.91
N CYS A 27 12.71 1.79 72.16
CA CYS A 27 13.55 2.45 71.17
C CYS A 27 14.50 1.46 70.47
N GLY A 28 14.85 1.75 69.21
CA GLY A 28 16.08 1.31 68.57
C GLY A 28 15.94 0.23 67.49
N GLY A 29 15.83 0.66 66.22
CA GLY A 29 15.92 -0.23 65.06
C GLY A 29 16.25 0.56 63.80
N GLY A 30 17.48 0.43 63.31
CA GLY A 30 17.97 1.11 62.13
C GLY A 30 17.12 0.79 60.88
N LEU A 31 16.68 1.85 60.19
CA LEU A 31 16.09 1.73 58.85
C LEU A 31 17.08 1.03 57.91
N ASN A 32 16.59 -0.05 57.31
CA ASN A 32 17.25 -0.92 56.33
C ASN A 32 18.02 -0.09 55.27
N LEU A 33 19.26 -0.45 54.98
CA LEU A 33 20.15 0.27 54.05
C LEU A 33 19.52 0.46 52.66
N SER A 34 18.68 -0.49 52.23
CA SER A 34 17.91 -0.45 50.99
C SER A 34 16.87 0.67 50.95
N VAL A 35 16.19 0.94 52.06
CA VAL A 35 15.18 2.02 52.16
C VAL A 35 15.86 3.38 52.18
N ARG A 36 17.02 3.50 52.84
CA ARG A 36 17.83 4.73 52.81
C ARG A 36 18.36 5.05 51.41
N LEU A 37 18.82 4.03 50.66
CA LEU A 37 19.27 4.21 49.28
C LEU A 37 18.12 4.64 48.37
N ASN A 38 16.96 4.01 48.49
CA ASN A 38 15.79 4.34 47.67
C ASN A 38 15.26 5.76 47.93
N VAL A 39 15.27 6.20 49.20
CA VAL A 39 14.88 7.58 49.55
C VAL A 39 15.91 8.59 49.03
N LEU A 40 17.21 8.32 49.14
CA LEU A 40 18.26 9.19 48.58
C LEU A 40 18.16 9.29 47.06
N LEU A 41 17.86 8.17 46.38
CA LEU A 41 17.72 8.15 44.92
C LEU A 41 16.48 8.94 44.48
N LEU A 42 15.36 8.79 45.20
CA LEU A 42 14.15 9.57 44.96
C LEU A 42 14.38 11.07 45.19
N LEU A 43 15.07 11.45 46.27
CA LEU A 43 15.44 12.85 46.54
C LEU A 43 16.38 13.41 45.47
N SER A 44 17.30 12.60 44.94
CA SER A 44 18.20 13.02 43.87
C SER A 44 17.46 13.32 42.56
N VAL A 45 16.47 12.50 42.19
CA VAL A 45 15.63 12.68 41.00
C VAL A 45 14.72 13.90 41.14
N VAL A 46 14.15 14.12 42.32
CA VAL A 46 13.32 15.30 42.58
C VAL A 46 14.17 16.58 42.54
N ALA A 47 15.38 16.55 43.12
CA ALA A 47 16.29 17.69 43.10
C ALA A 47 16.77 18.03 41.67
N THR A 48 17.14 17.05 40.85
CA THR A 48 17.55 17.29 39.45
C THR A 48 16.40 17.80 38.59
N ASN A 49 15.17 17.33 38.82
CA ASN A 49 13.99 17.85 38.14
C ASN A 49 13.67 19.29 38.54
N LEU A 50 13.78 19.65 39.82
CA LEU A 50 13.55 21.02 40.30
C LEU A 50 14.64 21.99 39.79
N VAL A 51 15.90 21.58 39.76
CA VAL A 51 16.99 22.38 39.19
C VAL A 51 16.81 22.58 37.69
N SER A 52 16.35 21.55 36.96
CA SER A 52 16.04 21.66 35.53
C SER A 52 14.88 22.62 35.28
N LEU A 53 13.82 22.56 36.09
CA LEU A 53 12.69 23.48 36.00
C LEU A 53 13.10 24.92 36.31
N TYR A 54 13.96 25.12 37.32
CA TYR A 54 14.51 26.43 37.67
C TYR A 54 15.35 27.03 36.53
N HIS A 55 16.19 26.24 35.86
CA HIS A 55 16.97 26.69 34.70
C HIS A 55 16.11 26.99 33.46
N LEU A 56 15.02 26.25 33.26
CA LEU A 56 14.04 26.50 32.20
C LEU A 56 13.26 27.81 32.45
N SER A 57 12.86 28.04 33.70
CA SER A 57 12.15 29.27 34.09
C SER A 57 13.04 30.51 34.05
N LEU A 58 14.33 30.41 34.42
CA LEU A 58 15.26 31.54 34.29
C LEU A 58 15.57 31.90 32.83
N ARG A 59 15.62 30.93 31.92
CA ARG A 59 15.83 31.20 30.47
C ARG A 59 14.60 31.78 29.80
N ALA A 60 13.39 31.46 30.26
CA ALA A 60 12.15 32.01 29.73
C ALA A 60 11.91 33.47 30.14
N ALA A 61 12.52 33.92 31.25
CA ALA A 61 12.29 35.26 31.81
C ALA A 61 13.19 36.37 31.24
N THR A 62 14.19 36.07 30.39
CA THR A 62 15.18 37.06 29.92
C THR A 62 15.08 37.40 28.42
N ALA A 63 13.97 37.13 27.74
CA ALA A 63 13.81 37.50 26.34
C ALA A 63 12.93 38.77 26.18
N PRO A 64 13.47 39.92 25.74
CA PRO A 64 12.68 41.11 25.43
C PRO A 64 11.87 40.91 24.13
N PRO A 65 10.67 41.52 23.99
CA PRO A 65 9.66 41.10 23.04
C PRO A 65 9.92 41.50 21.57
N VAL A 66 11.11 42.00 21.22
CA VAL A 66 11.38 42.57 19.89
C VAL A 66 12.17 41.60 18.97
N LEU A 67 12.72 40.50 19.50
CA LEU A 67 13.49 39.53 18.69
C LEU A 67 12.67 38.35 18.11
N LEU A 68 11.37 38.27 18.42
CA LEU A 68 10.52 37.18 17.91
C LEU A 68 10.14 37.32 16.42
N GLN A 69 10.35 38.49 15.82
CA GLN A 69 9.89 38.74 14.45
C GLN A 69 10.97 38.49 13.38
N GLN A 70 12.25 38.30 13.76
CA GLN A 70 13.33 37.97 12.82
C GLN A 70 13.76 36.49 12.81
N ARG A 71 13.30 35.66 13.76
CA ARG A 71 13.65 34.22 13.77
C ARG A 71 12.79 33.36 12.84
N GLN A 72 11.72 33.90 12.25
CA GLN A 72 10.81 33.13 11.40
C GLN A 72 11.31 32.87 9.97
N GLN A 73 12.50 33.34 9.59
CA GLN A 73 13.01 33.18 8.21
C GLN A 73 14.33 32.44 8.05
N GLN A 74 14.90 31.85 9.11
CA GLN A 74 16.17 31.11 8.98
C GLN A 74 16.38 29.92 9.94
N GLY A 75 15.34 29.43 10.63
CA GLY A 75 15.49 28.40 11.68
C GLY A 75 14.97 26.99 11.37
N GLY A 76 14.13 26.80 10.35
CA GLY A 76 13.45 25.51 10.10
C GLY A 76 14.40 24.36 9.77
N ASP A 77 15.34 24.61 8.85
CA ASP A 77 16.24 23.56 8.35
C ASP A 77 17.20 23.03 9.42
N GLN A 78 17.58 23.87 10.40
CA GLN A 78 18.56 23.50 11.42
C GLN A 78 17.94 22.71 12.58
N GLU A 79 16.69 23.02 12.95
CA GLU A 79 15.92 22.23 13.91
C GLU A 79 15.48 20.88 13.31
N GLU A 80 15.11 20.86 12.02
CA GLU A 80 14.79 19.62 11.32
C GLU A 80 16.04 18.73 11.17
N LEU A 81 17.21 19.29 10.83
CA LEU A 81 18.46 18.53 10.80
C LEU A 81 18.88 18.00 12.19
N ALA A 82 18.63 18.79 13.25
CA ALA A 82 18.91 18.37 14.62
C ALA A 82 17.98 17.23 15.05
N LEU A 83 16.70 17.31 14.68
CA LEU A 83 15.71 16.27 14.94
C LEU A 83 16.03 14.99 14.17
N ILE A 84 16.43 15.10 12.89
CA ILE A 84 16.87 13.95 12.08
C ILE A 84 18.10 13.30 12.70
N ARG A 85 19.11 14.08 13.12
CA ARG A 85 20.29 13.55 13.81
C ARG A 85 19.96 12.89 15.14
N GLN A 86 19.01 13.42 15.89
CA GLN A 86 18.52 12.79 17.12
C GLN A 86 17.76 11.49 16.83
N LEU A 87 16.93 11.44 15.80
CA LEU A 87 16.23 10.23 15.38
C LEU A 87 17.22 9.16 14.91
N ASP A 88 18.26 9.53 14.17
CA ASP A 88 19.33 8.62 13.75
C ASP A 88 20.13 8.10 14.94
N ALA A 89 20.43 8.96 15.92
CA ALA A 89 21.11 8.56 17.16
C ALA A 89 20.23 7.63 18.01
N ILE A 90 18.92 7.89 18.12
CA ILE A 90 17.96 7.02 18.80
C ILE A 90 17.87 5.68 18.07
N ARG A 91 17.78 5.68 16.74
CA ARG A 91 17.71 4.46 15.93
C ARG A 91 18.98 3.63 16.04
N ALA A 92 20.15 4.28 16.07
CA ALA A 92 21.45 3.64 16.33
C ALA A 92 21.55 3.08 17.76
N GLY A 93 21.01 3.79 18.75
CA GLY A 93 20.95 3.31 20.14
C GLY A 93 20.01 2.12 20.32
N VAL A 94 18.84 2.15 19.67
CA VAL A 94 17.86 1.04 19.67
C VAL A 94 18.41 -0.17 18.91
N SER A 95 19.13 0.03 17.80
CA SER A 95 19.79 -1.06 17.10
C SER A 95 20.94 -1.65 17.92
N GLN A 96 21.72 -0.83 18.64
CA GLN A 96 22.73 -1.29 19.60
C GLN A 96 22.11 -2.08 20.76
N LEU A 97 21.01 -1.61 21.33
CA LEU A 97 20.30 -2.30 22.41
C LEU A 97 19.69 -3.63 21.94
N ASN A 98 19.19 -3.69 20.71
CA ASN A 98 18.74 -4.93 20.08
C ASN A 98 19.92 -5.87 19.77
N HIS A 99 21.09 -5.33 19.40
CA HIS A 99 22.33 -6.10 19.24
C HIS A 99 22.85 -6.69 20.54
N LEU A 100 22.72 -5.97 21.66
CA LEU A 100 23.11 -6.48 22.97
C LEU A 100 22.14 -7.56 23.51
N ARG A 101 20.92 -7.63 22.98
CA ARG A 101 19.93 -8.68 23.29
C ARG A 101 19.94 -9.86 22.33
N SER A 102 20.60 -9.75 21.18
CA SER A 102 20.65 -10.79 20.16
C SER A 102 22.07 -11.35 20.06
N SER A 103 22.27 -12.62 20.42
CA SER A 103 23.53 -13.34 20.17
C SER A 103 23.78 -13.64 18.69
N SER A 104 23.07 -12.97 17.78
CA SER A 104 23.28 -13.06 16.34
C SER A 104 24.41 -12.12 15.91
N PRO A 105 25.31 -12.55 15.01
CA PRO A 105 26.33 -11.67 14.44
C PRO A 105 25.70 -10.41 13.84
N PRO A 106 26.43 -9.28 13.79
CA PRO A 106 25.93 -8.07 13.15
C PRO A 106 25.54 -8.37 11.69
N PRO A 107 24.40 -7.83 11.20
CA PRO A 107 24.05 -8.01 9.81
C PRO A 107 25.19 -7.47 8.95
N PRO A 108 25.53 -8.13 7.82
CA PRO A 108 26.54 -7.62 6.92
C PRO A 108 26.17 -6.19 6.49
N PRO A 109 27.17 -5.30 6.27
CA PRO A 109 26.91 -3.95 5.80
C PRO A 109 26.08 -4.02 4.51
N PRO A 110 25.14 -3.07 4.30
CA PRO A 110 24.35 -3.07 3.07
C PRO A 110 25.31 -3.03 1.87
N PRO A 111 25.09 -3.84 0.83
CA PRO A 111 25.89 -3.80 -0.38
C PRO A 111 26.10 -2.36 -0.83
N LEU A 112 27.32 -2.01 -1.24
CA LEU A 112 27.67 -0.67 -1.72
C LEU A 112 26.71 -0.18 -2.83
N GLU A 113 26.19 -1.14 -3.60
CA GLU A 113 25.14 -0.96 -4.58
C GLU A 113 23.83 -0.42 -4.01
N LEU A 114 23.32 -0.95 -2.89
CA LEU A 114 22.09 -0.45 -2.27
C LEU A 114 22.25 0.98 -1.77
N LEU A 115 23.43 1.33 -1.24
CA LEU A 115 23.76 2.70 -0.85
C LEU A 115 23.78 3.62 -2.09
N LEU A 116 24.36 3.17 -3.19
CA LEU A 116 24.32 3.90 -4.45
C LEU A 116 22.88 4.07 -4.96
N TYR A 117 22.05 3.03 -4.90
CA TYR A 117 20.65 3.09 -5.32
C TYR A 117 19.88 4.12 -4.51
N SER A 118 20.00 4.12 -3.18
CA SER A 118 19.33 5.13 -2.33
C SER A 118 19.63 6.58 -2.73
N ARG A 119 20.77 6.83 -3.39
CA ARG A 119 21.17 8.16 -3.91
C ARG A 119 20.71 8.43 -5.34
N LEU A 120 20.51 7.40 -6.17
CA LEU A 120 20.19 7.52 -7.60
C LEU A 120 18.73 7.24 -7.95
N ALA A 121 18.01 6.47 -7.13
CA ALA A 121 16.62 6.09 -7.34
C ALA A 121 15.96 5.65 -6.02
N PRO A 122 14.65 5.93 -5.82
CA PRO A 122 13.98 5.48 -4.61
C PRO A 122 13.95 3.95 -4.58
N VAL A 123 14.45 3.37 -3.49
CA VAL A 123 14.11 2.00 -3.09
C VAL A 123 12.91 2.12 -2.17
N ALA A 124 11.86 1.35 -2.45
CA ALA A 124 10.67 1.36 -1.60
C ALA A 124 11.04 1.05 -0.14
N SER A 125 10.56 1.86 0.80
CA SER A 125 10.90 1.72 2.23
C SER A 125 10.55 0.35 2.78
N ALA A 126 9.48 -0.29 2.28
CA ALA A 126 9.08 -1.64 2.64
C ALA A 126 10.18 -2.69 2.37
N CYS A 127 11.11 -2.45 1.44
CA CYS A 127 12.23 -3.36 1.21
C CYS A 127 13.19 -3.47 2.38
N SER A 128 13.28 -2.44 3.22
CA SER A 128 14.10 -2.49 4.43
C SER A 128 13.61 -3.56 5.42
N ALA A 129 12.34 -3.98 5.34
CA ALA A 129 11.80 -5.07 6.15
C ALA A 129 12.14 -6.47 5.62
N HIS A 130 12.77 -6.57 4.44
CA HIS A 130 13.08 -7.84 3.78
C HIS A 130 14.54 -7.92 3.32
N PRO A 131 15.52 -7.72 4.23
CA PRO A 131 16.93 -7.59 3.88
C PRO A 131 17.49 -8.85 3.20
N ASP A 132 17.09 -10.06 3.59
CA ASP A 132 17.60 -11.31 3.01
C ASP A 132 17.11 -11.55 1.57
N LEU A 133 15.84 -11.20 1.30
CA LEU A 133 15.30 -11.27 -0.06
C LEU A 133 15.95 -10.21 -0.94
N LEU A 134 16.09 -8.99 -0.41
CA LEU A 134 16.73 -7.88 -1.11
C LEU A 134 18.20 -8.16 -1.41
N HIS A 135 18.96 -8.70 -0.46
CA HIS A 135 20.37 -9.05 -0.63
C HIS A 135 20.55 -10.09 -1.74
N ARG A 136 19.76 -11.17 -1.73
CA ARG A 136 19.78 -12.17 -2.80
C ARG A 136 19.36 -11.58 -4.14
N TYR A 137 18.34 -10.71 -4.16
CA TYR A 137 17.93 -10.01 -5.37
C TYR A 137 19.05 -9.08 -5.89
N MET A 138 19.87 -8.50 -5.03
CA MET A 138 20.99 -7.65 -5.44
C MET A 138 22.29 -8.43 -5.72
N SER A 139 22.26 -9.77 -5.60
CA SER A 139 23.40 -10.64 -5.89
C SER A 139 23.41 -11.02 -7.37
N TYR A 140 24.03 -10.17 -8.19
CA TYR A 140 24.22 -10.40 -9.62
C TYR A 140 25.59 -9.88 -10.08
N THR A 141 26.05 -10.35 -11.24
CA THR A 141 27.26 -9.82 -11.88
C THR A 141 26.91 -8.64 -12.77
N PRO A 142 27.47 -7.43 -12.54
CA PRO A 142 27.26 -6.29 -13.43
C PRO A 142 27.68 -6.60 -14.87
N PHE A 143 26.97 -6.06 -15.85
CA PHE A 143 27.22 -6.25 -17.28
C PHE A 143 27.17 -7.71 -17.76
N ALA A 144 26.53 -8.59 -17.00
CA ALA A 144 26.21 -9.96 -17.38
C ALA A 144 24.69 -10.15 -17.51
N PRO A 145 24.20 -11.30 -18.01
CA PRO A 145 22.78 -11.64 -17.92
C PRO A 145 22.31 -11.65 -16.46
N CYS A 146 21.13 -11.07 -16.19
CA CYS A 146 20.54 -11.14 -14.86
C CYS A 146 20.19 -12.59 -14.50
N PRO A 147 20.28 -12.95 -13.20
CA PRO A 147 19.74 -14.22 -12.72
C PRO A 147 18.25 -14.34 -13.10
N ASP A 148 17.83 -15.55 -13.43
CA ASP A 148 16.43 -15.85 -13.73
C ASP A 148 15.69 -16.15 -12.42
N ASP A 149 15.37 -15.09 -11.69
CA ASP A 149 14.82 -15.13 -10.34
C ASP A 149 13.54 -14.28 -10.18
N ALA A 150 12.84 -14.05 -11.30
CA ALA A 150 11.62 -13.25 -11.33
C ALA A 150 10.56 -13.82 -10.36
N LEU A 151 10.35 -15.14 -10.39
CA LEU A 151 9.37 -15.82 -9.53
C LEU A 151 9.87 -16.01 -8.09
N SER A 152 11.16 -16.27 -7.90
CA SER A 152 11.74 -16.65 -6.61
C SER A 152 12.16 -15.45 -5.75
N LEU A 153 12.47 -14.30 -6.36
CA LEU A 153 12.94 -13.10 -5.66
C LEU A 153 12.17 -11.83 -6.04
N ALA A 154 12.01 -11.53 -7.34
CA ALA A 154 11.43 -10.24 -7.77
C ALA A 154 9.95 -10.10 -7.37
N GLU A 155 9.09 -11.08 -7.72
CA GLU A 155 7.68 -11.07 -7.35
C GLU A 155 7.45 -11.11 -5.83
N PRO A 156 8.13 -11.98 -5.05
CA PRO A 156 8.02 -11.97 -3.59
C PRO A 156 8.38 -10.64 -2.94
N LEU A 157 9.33 -9.89 -3.50
CA LEU A 157 9.65 -8.53 -3.08
C LEU A 157 8.50 -7.58 -3.44
N LEU A 158 8.06 -7.54 -4.70
CA LEU A 158 6.97 -6.66 -5.16
C LEU A 158 5.70 -6.85 -4.32
N LEU A 159 5.31 -8.10 -4.06
CA LEU A 159 4.13 -8.43 -3.24
C LEU A 159 4.28 -8.05 -1.76
N ARG A 160 5.50 -7.84 -1.29
CA ARG A 160 5.82 -7.33 0.04
C ARG A 160 5.96 -5.80 0.09
N GLY A 161 5.60 -5.11 -0.99
CA GLY A 161 5.64 -3.65 -1.08
C GLY A 161 6.97 -3.08 -1.58
N CYS A 162 7.87 -3.92 -2.09
CA CYS A 162 9.11 -3.46 -2.74
C CYS A 162 8.90 -2.91 -4.14
N HIS A 163 8.12 -1.83 -4.28
CA HIS A 163 7.88 -1.22 -5.57
C HIS A 163 8.19 0.30 -5.57
N PRO A 164 9.04 0.80 -6.47
CA PRO A 164 9.78 0.04 -7.49
C PRO A 164 10.89 -0.82 -6.87
N LEU A 165 11.19 -1.96 -7.50
CA LEU A 165 12.38 -2.74 -7.19
C LEU A 165 13.64 -1.90 -7.48
N PRO A 166 14.73 -2.10 -6.72
CA PRO A 166 16.02 -1.55 -7.11
C PRO A 166 16.37 -2.00 -8.53
N ARG A 167 16.90 -1.10 -9.34
CA ARG A 167 17.39 -1.48 -10.67
C ARG A 167 18.56 -2.43 -10.50
N ARG A 168 18.80 -3.31 -11.47
CA ARG A 168 20.03 -4.11 -11.53
C ARG A 168 20.88 -3.65 -12.71
N ARG A 169 22.20 -3.70 -12.57
CA ARG A 169 23.15 -3.42 -13.67
C ARG A 169 23.48 -4.69 -14.48
N CYS A 170 22.50 -5.52 -14.73
CA CYS A 170 22.61 -6.74 -15.54
C CYS A 170 21.59 -6.68 -16.69
N PHE A 171 21.76 -7.50 -17.71
CA PHE A 171 20.88 -7.53 -18.87
C PHE A 171 19.68 -8.44 -18.61
N SER A 172 18.47 -7.89 -18.74
CA SER A 172 17.23 -8.64 -18.52
C SER A 172 17.17 -9.89 -19.40
N PRO A 173 16.73 -11.04 -18.88
CA PRO A 173 16.56 -12.23 -19.69
C PRO A 173 15.46 -11.99 -20.74
N THR A 174 15.72 -12.36 -21.99
CA THR A 174 14.78 -12.21 -23.10
C THR A 174 14.24 -13.56 -23.56
N ALA A 175 13.03 -13.58 -24.12
CA ALA A 175 12.53 -14.75 -24.85
C ALA A 175 13.43 -15.08 -26.06
N SER A 176 13.21 -16.24 -26.67
CA SER A 176 13.95 -16.64 -27.87
C SER A 176 13.89 -15.55 -28.95
N ALA A 177 14.99 -15.31 -29.67
CA ALA A 177 15.02 -14.34 -30.77
C ALA A 177 13.99 -14.67 -31.88
N SER A 178 13.56 -15.93 -32.00
CA SER A 178 12.49 -16.36 -32.91
C SER A 178 11.10 -15.88 -32.49
N ALA A 179 10.89 -15.53 -31.21
CA ALA A 179 9.62 -15.11 -30.64
C ALA A 179 9.05 -13.88 -31.37
N SER A 180 9.89 -12.87 -31.60
CA SER A 180 9.49 -11.59 -32.20
C SER A 180 8.99 -11.73 -33.65
N LYS A 181 9.42 -12.78 -34.37
CA LYS A 181 8.99 -13.05 -35.76
C LYS A 181 7.64 -13.77 -35.84
N LEU A 182 7.14 -14.29 -34.72
CA LEU A 182 5.93 -15.11 -34.64
C LEU A 182 4.78 -14.40 -33.90
N LEU A 183 4.94 -13.10 -33.60
CA LEU A 183 3.89 -12.34 -32.93
C LEU A 183 2.71 -12.12 -33.88
N PRO A 184 1.47 -12.36 -33.43
CA PRO A 184 0.29 -12.21 -34.28
C PRO A 184 -0.12 -10.75 -34.47
N ASP A 185 -0.62 -10.42 -35.66
CA ASP A 185 -1.24 -9.11 -35.93
C ASP A 185 -2.59 -8.96 -35.21
N ASP A 186 -3.37 -10.04 -35.14
CA ASP A 186 -4.62 -10.06 -34.39
C ASP A 186 -4.34 -10.39 -32.90
N PRO A 187 -4.69 -9.50 -31.96
CA PRO A 187 -4.50 -9.74 -30.52
C PRO A 187 -5.35 -10.92 -29.96
N PHE A 188 -6.24 -11.49 -30.77
CA PHE A 188 -7.02 -12.68 -30.43
C PHE A 188 -6.59 -13.95 -31.17
N SER A 189 -5.46 -13.96 -31.89
CA SER A 189 -4.88 -15.20 -32.42
C SER A 189 -4.21 -16.04 -31.32
N PRO A 190 -4.04 -17.37 -31.53
CA PRO A 190 -3.26 -18.20 -30.63
C PRO A 190 -1.83 -17.67 -30.47
N LEU A 191 -1.31 -17.69 -29.25
CA LEU A 191 0.07 -17.30 -28.97
C LEU A 191 0.99 -18.52 -29.13
N PRO A 192 2.15 -18.39 -29.80
CA PRO A 192 3.12 -19.46 -29.88
C PRO A 192 3.86 -19.60 -28.54
N ASP A 193 4.14 -20.83 -28.09
CA ASP A 193 4.81 -21.09 -26.80
C ASP A 193 6.18 -20.40 -26.67
N ALA A 194 6.84 -20.13 -27.80
CA ALA A 194 8.11 -19.41 -27.86
C ALA A 194 7.98 -17.89 -27.63
N ALA A 195 6.76 -17.31 -27.66
CA ALA A 195 6.53 -15.88 -27.45
C ALA A 195 6.85 -15.40 -26.03
N VAL A 196 6.96 -16.33 -25.08
CA VAL A 196 7.13 -16.04 -23.66
C VAL A 196 8.25 -16.86 -23.06
N ARG A 197 8.74 -16.42 -21.91
CA ARG A 197 9.68 -17.14 -21.07
C ARG A 197 8.91 -17.95 -20.05
N TRP A 198 9.04 -19.26 -20.13
CA TRP A 198 8.44 -20.15 -19.15
C TRP A 198 9.23 -20.12 -17.83
N PRO A 199 8.56 -19.96 -16.66
CA PRO A 199 9.23 -19.97 -15.37
C PRO A 199 10.04 -21.25 -15.19
N LYS A 200 11.30 -21.15 -14.77
CA LYS A 200 12.19 -22.32 -14.60
C LYS A 200 11.61 -23.33 -13.62
N GLU A 201 11.16 -22.84 -12.47
CA GLU A 201 10.56 -23.60 -11.38
C GLU A 201 9.09 -24.01 -11.67
N GLY A 202 8.52 -23.55 -12.78
CA GLY A 202 7.16 -23.88 -13.19
C GLY A 202 7.08 -25.23 -13.89
N ASN A 203 6.06 -26.03 -13.52
CA ASN A 203 5.77 -27.33 -14.14
C ASN A 203 5.21 -27.22 -15.57
N CYS A 204 4.78 -26.03 -15.98
CA CYS A 204 4.14 -25.77 -17.27
C CYS A 204 5.10 -25.04 -18.22
N LYS A 205 5.25 -25.56 -19.46
CA LYS A 205 6.16 -25.06 -20.51
C LYS A 205 5.44 -24.76 -21.85
N SER A 206 4.11 -24.73 -21.84
CA SER A 206 3.27 -24.47 -23.01
C SER A 206 1.95 -23.83 -22.58
N PHE A 207 1.33 -22.99 -23.41
CA PHE A 207 0.01 -22.43 -23.08
C PHE A 207 -1.05 -23.53 -22.91
N SER A 208 -0.84 -24.68 -23.56
CA SER A 208 -1.73 -25.84 -23.47
C SER A 208 -1.79 -26.48 -22.08
N CYS A 209 -0.76 -26.33 -21.23
CA CYS A 209 -0.79 -26.86 -19.85
C CYS A 209 -1.41 -25.90 -18.84
N LEU A 210 -1.75 -24.67 -19.23
CA LEU A 210 -2.45 -23.71 -18.37
C LEU A 210 -3.95 -23.96 -18.40
N GLN A 211 -4.61 -23.76 -17.25
CA GLN A 211 -6.07 -23.86 -17.20
C GLN A 211 -6.72 -22.78 -18.08
N PRO A 212 -7.77 -23.10 -18.86
CA PRO A 212 -8.43 -22.11 -19.72
C PRO A 212 -8.96 -20.88 -18.99
N SER A 213 -9.33 -21.03 -17.71
CA SER A 213 -9.82 -19.95 -16.83
C SER A 213 -8.77 -18.86 -16.55
N LEU A 214 -7.49 -19.16 -16.73
CA LEU A 214 -6.39 -18.23 -16.48
C LEU A 214 -6.24 -17.16 -17.57
N GLY A 215 -7.03 -17.22 -18.66
CA GLY A 215 -7.04 -16.19 -19.69
C GLY A 215 -5.97 -16.35 -20.79
N PHE A 216 -5.39 -17.54 -20.92
CA PHE A 216 -4.41 -17.87 -21.97
C PHE A 216 -5.04 -18.56 -23.19
N ASP A 217 -6.31 -18.99 -23.11
CA ASP A 217 -7.07 -19.47 -24.27
C ASP A 217 -7.59 -18.28 -25.11
N VAL A 218 -6.63 -17.61 -25.76
CA VAL A 218 -6.82 -16.30 -26.42
C VAL A 218 -7.80 -16.40 -27.58
N ALA A 219 -7.68 -17.43 -28.43
CA ALA A 219 -8.44 -17.56 -29.67
C ALA A 219 -9.87 -18.07 -29.52
N ARG A 220 -10.22 -18.63 -28.36
CA ARG A 220 -11.57 -19.16 -28.09
C ARG A 220 -12.24 -18.39 -26.96
N THR A 221 -11.79 -18.62 -25.73
CA THR A 221 -12.43 -18.04 -24.54
C THR A 221 -12.30 -16.51 -24.50
N GLU A 222 -11.08 -15.97 -24.62
CA GLU A 222 -10.88 -14.52 -24.51
C GLU A 222 -11.40 -13.76 -25.75
N ALA A 223 -11.35 -14.38 -26.93
CA ALA A 223 -11.93 -13.85 -28.17
C ALA A 223 -13.44 -13.61 -28.09
N ALA A 224 -14.15 -14.29 -27.20
CA ALA A 224 -15.59 -14.07 -26.96
C ALA A 224 -15.87 -13.08 -25.82
N ARG A 225 -14.90 -12.82 -24.93
CA ARG A 225 -15.11 -11.93 -23.77
C ARG A 225 -15.38 -10.48 -24.18
N PHE A 226 -16.23 -9.82 -23.39
CA PHE A 226 -16.74 -8.46 -23.59
C PHE A 226 -17.54 -8.22 -24.88
N LEU A 227 -17.94 -9.26 -25.60
CA LEU A 227 -18.80 -9.12 -26.78
C LEU A 227 -20.28 -9.38 -26.50
N ARG A 228 -20.58 -10.30 -25.56
CA ARG A 228 -21.95 -10.70 -25.22
C ARG A 228 -22.15 -10.62 -23.72
N ALA A 229 -23.28 -10.06 -23.31
CA ALA A 229 -23.75 -10.11 -21.93
C ALA A 229 -24.44 -11.45 -21.67
N ARG A 230 -24.08 -12.12 -20.58
CA ARG A 230 -24.69 -13.37 -20.11
C ARG A 230 -25.60 -13.12 -18.90
N SER A 231 -25.38 -12.01 -18.21
CA SER A 231 -26.13 -11.60 -17.03
C SER A 231 -26.26 -10.07 -16.96
N ALA A 232 -27.06 -9.58 -16.01
CA ALA A 232 -27.17 -8.15 -15.72
C ALA A 232 -25.86 -7.53 -15.22
N LEU A 233 -24.90 -8.32 -14.71
CA LEU A 233 -23.59 -7.84 -14.28
C LEU A 233 -22.70 -7.47 -15.47
N ASP A 234 -22.88 -8.11 -16.61
CA ASP A 234 -21.99 -7.92 -17.73
C ASP A 234 -22.11 -6.52 -18.33
N LEU A 235 -20.96 -5.98 -18.72
CA LEU A 235 -20.85 -4.78 -19.54
C LEU A 235 -19.98 -5.13 -20.74
N THR A 236 -20.60 -5.14 -21.93
CA THR A 236 -19.86 -5.42 -23.17
C THR A 236 -19.05 -4.21 -23.60
N ALA A 237 -17.97 -4.40 -24.34
CA ALA A 237 -17.16 -3.30 -24.85
C ALA A 237 -17.97 -2.36 -25.79
N PRO A 238 -18.84 -2.85 -26.71
CA PRO A 238 -19.72 -1.97 -27.47
C PRO A 238 -20.69 -1.17 -26.58
N GLN A 239 -21.24 -1.81 -25.52
CA GLN A 239 -22.12 -1.12 -24.58
C GLN A 239 -21.37 -0.06 -23.78
N LEU A 240 -20.15 -0.35 -23.32
CA LEU A 240 -19.28 0.62 -22.65
C LEU A 240 -19.04 1.84 -23.53
N LEU A 241 -18.64 1.65 -24.79
CA LEU A 241 -18.39 2.75 -25.73
C LEU A 241 -19.66 3.59 -25.97
N ARG A 242 -20.82 2.93 -26.10
CA ARG A 242 -22.11 3.61 -26.22
C ARG A 242 -22.45 4.42 -24.97
N LEU A 243 -22.27 3.86 -23.77
CA LEU A 243 -22.52 4.54 -22.50
C LEU A 243 -21.57 5.72 -22.29
N ALA A 244 -20.30 5.60 -22.69
CA ALA A 244 -19.34 6.70 -22.65
C ALA A 244 -19.80 7.89 -23.52
N SER A 245 -20.32 7.61 -24.71
CA SER A 245 -20.93 8.63 -25.57
C SER A 245 -22.18 9.27 -24.94
N LEU A 246 -23.14 8.45 -24.48
CA LEU A 246 -24.41 8.93 -23.91
C LEU A 246 -24.23 9.74 -22.61
N SER A 247 -23.23 9.37 -21.81
CA SER A 247 -22.92 10.07 -20.55
C SER A 247 -22.05 11.32 -20.75
N ARG A 248 -21.69 11.65 -21.99
CA ARG A 248 -20.76 12.74 -22.33
C ARG A 248 -19.36 12.58 -21.71
N ALA A 249 -18.97 11.35 -21.34
CA ALA A 249 -17.62 11.02 -20.89
C ALA A 249 -16.56 11.18 -22.02
N GLY A 250 -17.03 11.27 -23.26
CA GLY A 250 -16.20 11.39 -24.45
C GLY A 250 -15.70 10.03 -24.97
N PRO A 251 -14.85 10.02 -26.01
CA PRO A 251 -14.27 8.78 -26.53
C PRO A 251 -13.31 8.16 -25.51
N ILE A 252 -13.33 6.84 -25.40
CA ILE A 252 -12.34 6.07 -24.63
C ILE A 252 -11.11 5.85 -25.51
N ARG A 253 -10.04 6.60 -25.25
CA ARG A 253 -8.77 6.53 -25.97
C ARG A 253 -7.64 6.03 -25.09
N LEU A 254 -7.60 6.44 -23.82
CA LEU A 254 -6.62 6.04 -22.83
C LEU A 254 -7.32 5.29 -21.69
N GLY A 255 -6.83 4.09 -21.37
CA GLY A 255 -7.38 3.29 -20.29
C GLY A 255 -6.34 2.64 -19.39
N LEU A 256 -6.77 2.30 -18.19
CA LEU A 256 -6.03 1.47 -17.24
C LEU A 256 -6.89 0.27 -16.85
N ASP A 257 -6.39 -0.94 -17.10
CA ASP A 257 -7.04 -2.21 -16.75
C ASP A 257 -6.33 -2.83 -15.55
N VAL A 258 -6.92 -2.65 -14.36
CA VAL A 258 -6.34 -3.09 -13.08
C VAL A 258 -6.60 -4.57 -12.87
N GLY A 259 -5.53 -5.36 -12.80
CA GLY A 259 -5.61 -6.83 -12.73
C GLY A 259 -6.20 -7.47 -13.98
N GLY A 260 -5.88 -6.94 -15.17
CA GLY A 260 -6.45 -7.41 -16.43
C GLY A 260 -5.84 -8.71 -16.99
N GLY A 261 -4.92 -9.35 -16.25
CA GLY A 261 -4.33 -10.63 -16.62
C GLY A 261 -3.56 -10.57 -17.93
N THR A 262 -4.03 -11.29 -18.95
CA THR A 262 -3.43 -11.30 -20.30
C THR A 262 -3.87 -10.12 -21.18
N GLY A 263 -4.64 -9.14 -20.65
CA GLY A 263 -4.96 -7.90 -21.35
C GLY A 263 -6.16 -7.98 -22.31
N THR A 264 -7.16 -8.81 -22.00
CA THR A 264 -8.29 -9.05 -22.91
C THR A 264 -9.18 -7.83 -23.15
N LEU A 265 -9.46 -7.01 -22.13
CA LEU A 265 -10.20 -5.76 -22.34
C LEU A 265 -9.37 -4.79 -23.19
N ALA A 266 -8.08 -4.64 -22.86
CA ALA A 266 -7.17 -3.77 -23.60
C ALA A 266 -7.13 -4.13 -25.10
N ALA A 267 -6.93 -5.42 -25.42
CA ALA A 267 -6.99 -5.93 -26.79
C ALA A 267 -8.33 -5.63 -27.48
N ARG A 268 -9.45 -5.79 -26.76
CA ARG A 268 -10.78 -5.52 -27.29
C ARG A 268 -10.99 -4.04 -27.61
N LEU A 269 -10.63 -3.14 -26.70
CA LEU A 269 -10.79 -1.69 -26.88
C LEU A 269 -9.83 -1.15 -27.94
N LYS A 270 -8.63 -1.71 -28.07
CA LYS A 270 -7.74 -1.44 -29.20
C LYS A 270 -8.41 -1.76 -30.54
N LYS A 271 -9.03 -2.94 -30.68
CA LYS A 271 -9.73 -3.32 -31.92
C LYS A 271 -10.98 -2.48 -32.21
N LEU A 272 -11.78 -2.15 -31.19
CA LEU A 272 -13.08 -1.48 -31.40
C LEU A 272 -13.00 0.05 -31.48
N ALA A 273 -12.00 0.66 -30.83
CA ALA A 273 -11.94 2.11 -30.66
C ALA A 273 -10.52 2.68 -30.83
N ASN A 274 -9.55 1.87 -31.26
CA ASN A 274 -8.13 2.25 -31.31
C ASN A 274 -7.61 2.82 -29.96
N ALA A 275 -8.15 2.31 -28.85
CA ALA A 275 -7.76 2.75 -27.52
C ALA A 275 -6.40 2.16 -27.12
N THR A 276 -5.59 2.95 -26.43
CA THR A 276 -4.38 2.52 -25.74
C THR A 276 -4.72 2.25 -24.28
N VAL A 277 -4.65 0.98 -23.88
CA VAL A 277 -4.97 0.56 -22.51
C VAL A 277 -3.76 -0.11 -21.89
N VAL A 278 -3.31 0.43 -20.75
CA VAL A 278 -2.26 -0.16 -19.93
C VAL A 278 -2.89 -1.22 -19.03
N THR A 279 -2.38 -2.45 -19.07
CA THR A 279 -2.90 -3.55 -18.25
C THR A 279 -1.97 -3.83 -17.09
N THR A 280 -2.43 -3.66 -15.86
CA THR A 280 -1.63 -4.11 -14.70
C THR A 280 -1.80 -5.61 -14.50
N THR A 281 -0.70 -6.31 -14.26
CA THR A 281 -0.70 -7.75 -14.04
C THR A 281 0.54 -8.21 -13.27
N MET A 282 0.42 -9.35 -12.59
CA MET A 282 1.54 -10.08 -11.98
C MET A 282 1.62 -11.45 -12.66
N ASN A 283 2.80 -12.05 -12.72
CA ASN A 283 2.98 -13.33 -13.40
C ASN A 283 2.50 -14.50 -12.50
N LEU A 284 2.77 -14.47 -11.19
CA LEU A 284 2.24 -15.44 -10.22
C LEU A 284 2.35 -16.91 -10.69
N GLY A 285 3.48 -17.26 -11.31
CA GLY A 285 3.73 -18.59 -11.86
C GLY A 285 3.28 -18.83 -13.31
N ALA A 286 2.71 -17.83 -14.00
CA ALA A 286 2.36 -17.89 -15.42
C ALA A 286 2.80 -16.60 -16.17
N PRO A 287 3.09 -16.65 -17.47
CA PRO A 287 3.70 -15.53 -18.19
C PRO A 287 2.69 -14.45 -18.61
N TYR A 288 1.91 -13.90 -17.67
CA TYR A 288 0.86 -12.91 -17.95
C TYR A 288 1.38 -11.66 -18.66
N SER A 289 2.48 -11.10 -18.18
CA SER A 289 3.04 -9.84 -18.71
C SER A 289 3.52 -10.01 -20.15
N GLU A 290 4.26 -11.09 -20.42
CA GLU A 290 4.77 -11.39 -21.77
C GLU A 290 3.64 -11.84 -22.71
N ALA A 291 2.64 -12.58 -22.22
CA ALA A 291 1.48 -12.94 -23.03
C ALA A 291 0.65 -11.71 -23.43
N ALA A 292 0.47 -10.73 -22.53
CA ALA A 292 -0.16 -9.46 -22.86
C ALA A 292 0.67 -8.68 -23.90
N ALA A 293 1.98 -8.59 -23.71
CA ALA A 293 2.89 -7.94 -24.66
C ALA A 293 2.85 -8.60 -26.05
N ALA A 294 2.82 -9.94 -26.12
CA ALA A 294 2.77 -10.70 -27.36
C ALA A 294 1.48 -10.46 -28.16
N ARG A 295 0.40 -10.01 -27.50
CA ARG A 295 -0.86 -9.59 -28.13
C ARG A 295 -0.84 -8.11 -28.54
N GLY A 296 0.27 -7.40 -28.38
CA GLY A 296 0.37 -5.97 -28.63
C GLY A 296 -0.42 -5.11 -27.63
N VAL A 297 -0.58 -5.59 -26.40
CA VAL A 297 -1.10 -4.85 -25.23
C VAL A 297 0.08 -4.38 -24.39
N VAL A 298 -0.03 -3.23 -23.72
CA VAL A 298 1.02 -2.71 -22.82
C VAL A 298 0.83 -3.32 -21.42
N PRO A 299 1.69 -4.27 -20.97
CA PRO A 299 1.65 -4.75 -19.60
C PRO A 299 2.37 -3.75 -18.68
N LEU A 300 1.81 -3.58 -17.49
CA LEU A 300 2.50 -2.98 -16.35
C LEU A 300 2.62 -4.06 -15.27
N HIS A 301 3.85 -4.53 -15.03
CA HIS A 301 4.11 -5.51 -13.98
C HIS A 301 4.07 -4.82 -12.62
N ALA A 302 2.90 -4.82 -12.00
CA ALA A 302 2.57 -4.00 -10.84
C ALA A 302 1.60 -4.73 -9.91
N PRO A 303 1.89 -4.78 -8.60
CA PRO A 303 0.93 -5.28 -7.63
C PRO A 303 -0.17 -4.23 -7.38
N LEU A 304 -1.31 -4.63 -6.80
CA LEU A 304 -2.47 -3.74 -6.62
C LEU A 304 -2.23 -2.61 -5.60
N GLN A 305 -1.20 -2.74 -4.76
CA GLN A 305 -0.82 -1.74 -3.76
C GLN A 305 0.05 -0.62 -4.34
N GLN A 306 0.54 -0.79 -5.56
CA GLN A 306 1.35 0.22 -6.21
C GLN A 306 0.47 1.37 -6.70
N ARG A 307 0.91 2.60 -6.42
CA ARG A 307 0.38 3.80 -7.07
C ARG A 307 0.59 3.74 -8.58
N PHE A 308 -0.45 4.01 -9.37
CA PHE A 308 -0.43 3.96 -10.82
C PHE A 308 0.61 4.93 -11.39
N PRO A 309 1.62 4.44 -12.15
CA PRO A 309 2.72 5.25 -12.66
C PRO A 309 2.33 5.97 -13.95
N VAL A 310 1.20 6.68 -13.92
CA VAL A 310 0.64 7.44 -15.03
C VAL A 310 0.23 8.84 -14.56
N GLY A 311 0.09 9.76 -15.50
CA GLY A 311 -0.26 11.16 -15.22
C GLY A 311 -1.61 11.31 -14.54
N ASP A 312 -1.72 12.32 -13.68
CA ASP A 312 -2.96 12.71 -13.03
C ASP A 312 -3.94 13.25 -14.08
N GLY A 313 -5.20 12.84 -13.99
CA GLY A 313 -6.27 13.33 -14.85
C GLY A 313 -6.13 12.98 -16.35
N THR A 314 -5.37 11.94 -16.71
CA THR A 314 -5.13 11.59 -18.12
C THR A 314 -6.00 10.46 -18.66
N MET A 315 -6.54 9.59 -17.79
CA MET A 315 -7.24 8.37 -18.19
C MET A 315 -8.72 8.63 -18.47
N ASP A 316 -9.21 8.09 -19.60
CA ASP A 316 -10.64 8.13 -19.95
C ASP A 316 -11.41 7.02 -19.23
N LEU A 317 -10.75 5.89 -18.97
CA LEU A 317 -11.30 4.70 -18.32
C LEU A 317 -10.30 4.10 -17.32
N VAL A 318 -10.76 3.79 -16.11
CA VAL A 318 -10.07 2.88 -15.21
C VAL A 318 -11.02 1.72 -14.93
N ARG A 319 -10.57 0.51 -15.19
CA ARG A 319 -11.30 -0.70 -14.82
C ARG A 319 -10.60 -1.39 -13.66
N ALA A 320 -11.39 -1.80 -12.66
CA ALA A 320 -11.00 -2.78 -11.66
C ALA A 320 -11.60 -4.14 -12.04
N GLY A 321 -10.77 -5.05 -12.53
CA GLY A 321 -11.18 -6.41 -12.91
C GLY A 321 -11.26 -7.36 -11.71
N HIS A 322 -11.43 -8.65 -11.99
CA HIS A 322 -11.60 -9.70 -10.97
C HIS A 322 -10.44 -9.83 -9.97
N ALA A 323 -9.24 -9.33 -10.26
CA ALA A 323 -8.16 -9.33 -9.27
C ALA A 323 -8.46 -8.38 -8.11
N VAL A 324 -9.22 -7.30 -8.35
CA VAL A 324 -9.63 -6.33 -7.34
C VAL A 324 -10.86 -6.87 -6.62
N ASN A 325 -10.67 -7.38 -5.40
CA ASN A 325 -11.72 -8.11 -4.68
C ASN A 325 -11.55 -8.06 -3.15
N ARG A 326 -12.52 -8.61 -2.41
CA ARG A 326 -12.58 -8.65 -0.93
C ARG A 326 -11.32 -9.18 -0.21
N TRP A 327 -10.42 -9.88 -0.88
CA TRP A 327 -9.16 -10.32 -0.26
C TRP A 327 -8.21 -9.15 0.04
N ILE A 328 -8.41 -7.99 -0.61
CA ILE A 328 -7.62 -6.78 -0.40
C ILE A 328 -8.10 -6.12 0.91
N PRO A 329 -7.18 -5.73 1.82
CA PRO A 329 -7.54 -4.97 3.01
C PRO A 329 -8.31 -3.69 2.66
N GLU A 330 -9.37 -3.38 3.40
CA GLU A 330 -10.29 -2.28 3.09
C GLU A 330 -9.59 -0.93 2.89
N VAL A 331 -8.62 -0.60 3.74
CA VAL A 331 -7.82 0.64 3.63
C VAL A 331 -7.02 0.68 2.33
N ALA A 332 -6.43 -0.44 1.92
CA ALA A 332 -5.68 -0.51 0.66
C ALA A 332 -6.61 -0.40 -0.55
N LEU A 333 -7.81 -0.98 -0.46
CA LEU A 333 -8.84 -0.86 -1.49
C LEU A 333 -9.35 0.58 -1.61
N GLU A 334 -9.52 1.29 -0.49
CA GLU A 334 -9.91 2.70 -0.48
C GLU A 334 -8.84 3.58 -1.15
N PHE A 335 -7.55 3.34 -0.86
CA PHE A 335 -6.45 4.00 -1.57
C PHE A 335 -6.42 3.68 -3.06
N LEU A 336 -6.76 2.45 -3.48
CA LEU A 336 -6.89 2.11 -4.90
C LEU A 336 -7.95 2.96 -5.59
N TRP A 337 -9.08 3.24 -4.93
CA TRP A 337 -10.11 4.11 -5.48
C TRP A 337 -9.70 5.57 -5.57
N TYR A 338 -8.98 6.09 -4.58
CA TYR A 338 -8.41 7.43 -4.66
C TYR A 338 -7.35 7.54 -5.76
N ASP A 339 -6.58 6.48 -6.00
CA ASP A 339 -5.61 6.48 -7.07
C ASP A 339 -6.27 6.35 -8.46
N ALA A 340 -7.36 5.58 -8.56
CA ALA A 340 -8.21 5.56 -9.75
C ALA A 340 -8.82 6.94 -10.01
N ASP A 341 -9.31 7.62 -8.97
CA ASP A 341 -9.81 9.00 -9.09
C ASP A 341 -8.71 9.93 -9.59
N ARG A 342 -7.52 9.88 -8.98
CA ARG A 342 -6.39 10.73 -9.37
C ARG A 342 -6.09 10.64 -10.87
N VAL A 343 -6.03 9.43 -11.42
CA VAL A 343 -5.63 9.24 -12.82
C VAL A 343 -6.78 9.48 -13.80
N LEU A 344 -8.04 9.41 -13.34
CA LEU A 344 -9.20 9.71 -14.17
C LEU A 344 -9.33 11.20 -14.45
N ARG A 345 -9.49 11.53 -15.73
CA ARG A 345 -9.83 12.88 -16.17
C ARG A 345 -11.24 13.28 -15.71
N PRO A 346 -11.58 14.58 -15.65
CA PRO A 346 -12.96 15.02 -15.43
C PRO A 346 -13.92 14.36 -16.44
N GLY A 347 -15.03 13.80 -15.94
CA GLY A 347 -15.98 13.04 -16.78
C GLY A 347 -15.55 11.61 -17.15
N GLY A 348 -14.35 11.17 -16.75
CA GLY A 348 -13.83 9.83 -17.00
C GLY A 348 -14.63 8.73 -16.27
N LEU A 349 -14.43 7.48 -16.68
CA LEU A 349 -15.22 6.33 -16.22
C LEU A 349 -14.41 5.40 -15.30
N LEU A 350 -14.94 5.14 -14.11
CA LEU A 350 -14.52 4.04 -13.25
C LEU A 350 -15.45 2.84 -13.47
N TRP A 351 -14.90 1.72 -13.92
CA TRP A 351 -15.61 0.46 -14.08
C TRP A 351 -15.14 -0.55 -13.03
N VAL A 352 -15.97 -0.80 -12.03
CA VAL A 352 -15.80 -1.91 -11.09
C VAL A 352 -16.48 -3.14 -11.70
N ASP A 353 -15.68 -4.13 -12.12
CA ASP A 353 -16.17 -5.28 -12.88
C ASP A 353 -16.21 -6.55 -12.02
N HIS A 354 -17.41 -7.03 -11.70
CA HIS A 354 -17.63 -8.26 -10.94
C HIS A 354 -16.83 -8.32 -9.63
N PHE A 355 -16.94 -7.26 -8.82
CA PHE A 355 -16.40 -7.22 -7.47
C PHE A 355 -17.24 -8.10 -6.55
N TRP A 356 -16.63 -9.15 -6.02
CA TRP A 356 -17.17 -10.10 -5.07
C TRP A 356 -16.97 -9.67 -3.62
N CYS A 357 -18.05 -9.74 -2.84
CA CYS A 357 -18.02 -9.61 -1.39
C CYS A 357 -19.15 -10.43 -0.73
N ARG A 358 -19.16 -10.44 0.62
CA ARG A 358 -20.33 -10.91 1.38
C ARG A 358 -21.44 -9.88 1.25
N ARG A 359 -22.68 -10.34 1.17
CA ARG A 359 -23.86 -9.48 1.06
C ARG A 359 -23.98 -8.51 2.24
N SER A 360 -23.62 -8.95 3.46
CA SER A 360 -23.57 -8.11 4.66
C SER A 360 -22.63 -6.90 4.52
N ASP A 361 -21.54 -7.07 3.78
CA ASP A 361 -20.47 -6.08 3.67
C ASP A 361 -20.73 -5.12 2.47
N LEU A 362 -21.61 -5.50 1.55
CA LEU A 362 -21.83 -4.79 0.29
C LEU A 362 -22.24 -3.33 0.53
N GLU A 363 -23.33 -3.09 1.26
CA GLU A 363 -23.87 -1.72 1.40
C GLU A 363 -23.05 -0.87 2.38
N GLY A 364 -22.70 -1.43 3.54
CA GLY A 364 -22.04 -0.69 4.62
C GLY A 364 -20.56 -0.42 4.39
N VAL A 365 -19.87 -1.25 3.60
CA VAL A 365 -18.42 -1.15 3.38
C VAL A 365 -18.14 -0.77 1.92
N TYR A 366 -18.36 -1.70 0.98
CA TYR A 366 -17.83 -1.55 -0.38
C TYR A 366 -18.60 -0.52 -1.23
N ALA A 367 -19.93 -0.55 -1.17
CA ALA A 367 -20.76 0.42 -1.87
C ALA A 367 -20.65 1.80 -1.24
N ALA A 368 -20.61 1.89 0.09
CA ALA A 368 -20.34 3.14 0.80
C ALA A 368 -19.01 3.76 0.37
N MET A 369 -17.94 2.94 0.28
CA MET A 369 -16.61 3.38 -0.17
C MET A 369 -16.64 3.96 -1.60
N LEU A 370 -17.32 3.31 -2.55
CA LEU A 370 -17.47 3.83 -3.91
C LEU A 370 -18.33 5.11 -3.96
N ARG A 371 -19.40 5.18 -3.16
CA ARG A 371 -20.29 6.35 -3.11
C ARG A 371 -19.58 7.59 -2.54
N ARG A 372 -18.61 7.43 -1.64
CA ARG A 372 -17.79 8.54 -1.10
C ARG A 372 -17.01 9.29 -2.18
N LEU A 373 -16.74 8.65 -3.33
CA LEU A 373 -16.10 9.33 -4.47
C LEU A 373 -16.99 10.44 -5.07
N GLY A 374 -18.30 10.43 -4.81
CA GLY A 374 -19.24 11.41 -5.37
C GLY A 374 -19.51 11.23 -6.86
N TYR A 375 -19.17 10.06 -7.41
CA TYR A 375 -19.33 9.79 -8.85
C TYR A 375 -20.79 9.57 -9.24
N LYS A 376 -21.14 10.01 -10.44
CA LYS A 376 -22.46 9.73 -11.00
C LYS A 376 -22.54 8.26 -11.41
N THR A 377 -23.56 7.55 -10.95
CA THR A 377 -23.78 6.15 -11.33
C THR A 377 -24.40 6.07 -12.73
N ILE A 378 -23.75 5.35 -13.65
CA ILE A 378 -24.27 5.01 -14.98
C ILE A 378 -24.87 3.59 -14.98
N LYS A 379 -24.19 2.66 -14.33
CA LYS A 379 -24.64 1.27 -14.14
C LYS A 379 -24.36 0.86 -12.70
N TRP A 380 -25.32 0.18 -12.08
CA TRP A 380 -25.17 -0.49 -10.81
C TRP A 380 -25.96 -1.79 -10.85
N ALA A 381 -25.25 -2.92 -10.88
CA ALA A 381 -25.85 -4.24 -10.97
C ALA A 381 -25.28 -5.14 -9.89
N ILE A 382 -26.16 -5.85 -9.18
CA ILE A 382 -25.81 -6.81 -8.14
C ILE A 382 -26.46 -8.14 -8.51
N ALA A 383 -25.72 -9.24 -8.39
CA ALA A 383 -26.29 -10.58 -8.51
C ALA A 383 -25.61 -11.56 -7.55
N ASP A 384 -26.33 -12.62 -7.18
CA ASP A 384 -25.79 -13.69 -6.36
C ASP A 384 -24.68 -14.45 -7.10
N LYS A 385 -23.59 -14.72 -6.38
CA LYS A 385 -22.44 -15.45 -6.94
C LYS A 385 -22.79 -16.88 -7.33
N SER A 386 -23.69 -17.54 -6.60
CA SER A 386 -24.20 -18.88 -6.94
C SER A 386 -24.91 -18.92 -8.30
N VAL A 387 -25.58 -17.83 -8.68
CA VAL A 387 -26.33 -17.70 -9.94
C VAL A 387 -25.42 -17.21 -11.07
N ALA A 388 -24.47 -16.31 -10.78
CA ALA A 388 -23.61 -15.69 -11.78
C ALA A 388 -22.33 -16.49 -12.11
N GLY A 389 -21.81 -17.28 -11.17
CA GLY A 389 -20.49 -17.92 -11.27
C GLY A 389 -20.48 -19.42 -11.57
N GLY A 390 -21.64 -20.07 -11.71
CA GLY A 390 -21.74 -21.50 -12.05
C GLY A 390 -21.08 -22.47 -11.06
N GLY A 391 -20.76 -22.02 -9.84
CA GLY A 391 -20.10 -22.81 -8.79
C GLY A 391 -20.78 -22.67 -7.44
N ASN A 392 -20.33 -23.48 -6.46
CA ASN A 392 -20.76 -23.50 -5.05
C ASN A 392 -20.43 -22.18 -4.32
N GLY A 393 -20.93 -21.04 -4.80
CA GLY A 393 -20.90 -19.79 -4.05
C GLY A 393 -21.74 -19.94 -2.78
N GLY A 394 -21.20 -19.49 -1.65
CA GLY A 394 -21.98 -19.44 -0.42
C GLY A 394 -23.27 -18.64 -0.63
N LYS A 395 -24.37 -19.04 0.01
CA LYS A 395 -25.71 -18.41 -0.13
C LYS A 395 -25.74 -16.91 0.22
N ASP A 396 -24.63 -16.35 0.69
CA ASP A 396 -24.48 -14.97 1.17
C ASP A 396 -23.42 -14.16 0.39
N GLU A 397 -22.98 -14.66 -0.76
CA GLU A 397 -21.97 -14.00 -1.60
C GLU A 397 -22.58 -13.37 -2.85
N VAL A 398 -22.17 -12.14 -3.14
CA VAL A 398 -22.68 -11.34 -4.26
C VAL A 398 -21.55 -10.78 -5.10
N TYR A 399 -21.86 -10.52 -6.37
CA TYR A 399 -21.04 -9.70 -7.25
C TYR A 399 -21.70 -8.33 -7.44
N LEU A 400 -20.86 -7.29 -7.52
CA LEU A 400 -21.21 -5.94 -7.92
C LEU A 400 -20.49 -5.61 -9.23
N THR A 401 -21.24 -5.15 -10.23
CA THR A 401 -20.69 -4.40 -11.36
C THR A 401 -21.22 -2.98 -11.33
N ALA A 402 -20.30 -2.01 -11.30
CA ALA A 402 -20.63 -0.59 -11.34
C ALA A 402 -19.86 0.12 -12.46
N LEU A 403 -20.54 1.00 -13.18
CA LEU A 403 -19.92 1.99 -14.07
C LEU A 403 -20.26 3.37 -13.52
N LEU A 404 -19.23 4.08 -13.10
CA LEU A 404 -19.32 5.35 -12.39
C LEU A 404 -18.59 6.43 -13.19
N GLN A 405 -19.13 7.64 -13.24
CA GLN A 405 -18.56 8.77 -13.96
C GLN A 405 -18.04 9.80 -12.97
N LYS A 406 -16.76 10.14 -13.11
CA LYS A 406 -16.11 11.22 -12.35
C LYS A 406 -16.81 12.55 -12.67
N PRO A 407 -17.06 13.42 -11.67
CA PRO A 407 -17.57 14.76 -11.92
C PRO A 407 -16.71 15.56 -12.91
N PHE A 408 -17.31 16.54 -13.58
CA PHE A 408 -16.58 17.45 -14.47
C PHE A 408 -15.91 18.61 -13.72
N SER A 409 -16.29 18.83 -12.46
CA SER A 409 -15.89 19.93 -11.58
C SER A 409 -15.40 19.42 -10.25
#